data_AF-A0A946CQ01-F1
#
_entry.id   AF-A0A946CQ01-F1
#
_cell.length_a   1.000
_cell.length_b   1.000
_cell.length_c   1.000
_cell.angle_alpha   90.00
_cell.angle_beta   90.00
_cell.angle_gamma   90.00
#
_symmetry.space_group_name_H-M   'P 1'
#
loop_
_entity.id
_entity.type
_entity.pdbx_description
1 polymer ?
#
loop_
_entity_poly.entity_id
_entity_poly.type
_entity_poly.pdbx_seq_one_letter_code
_entity_poly.pdbx_strand_id
1 'polypeptide(L)'
;MNRSLLYGGIGILALAIIVGAWLFFRIPEPGAPVAEPATTTDEPAASAAATVDPVRPDFDVVRVDEDGNVVIAGRATPGCTIIIRDGETEVGRTSVDRAGEWVLVPDDALTPGARELTLVAECEGAEPLNADRVVALVVPERSGSALAVAVPREGEVQVLQRPGPAAVVGKIDYDEAGRSNLSGMAAPNSTVRVYLDNELVGTTQADGDGAWSLTLEREIPAGNYTLRVDQVHPDGTVLARSELPFTRAEPPADLPPGRVAIIQPGDHLWGIARKRYGSGFQFTVIYEANKDQIRDPDLIYPGQIFTLPAAN
;
A
#
# COMPACT_ATOMS: atom_id res chain seq x y z
N MET A 1 11.03 -38.30 -77.07
CA MET A 1 12.46 -38.26 -77.45
C MET A 1 13.21 -39.17 -76.49
N ASN A 2 13.95 -40.23 -76.86
CA ASN A 2 15.15 -40.31 -77.73
C ASN A 2 16.24 -39.28 -77.33
N ARG A 3 17.51 -39.61 -77.13
CA ARG A 3 18.26 -40.89 -77.28
C ARG A 3 19.69 -40.70 -76.73
N SER A 4 20.39 -41.81 -76.40
CA SER A 4 21.85 -42.05 -76.51
C SER A 4 22.87 -41.13 -75.79
N LEU A 5 23.88 -41.61 -75.04
CA LEU A 5 25.05 -42.48 -75.37
C LEU A 5 26.11 -41.82 -76.30
N LEU A 6 27.35 -41.60 -75.80
CA LEU A 6 28.66 -42.16 -76.27
C LEU A 6 29.93 -41.26 -76.28
N TYR A 7 31.09 -41.92 -76.03
CA TYR A 7 32.51 -41.57 -76.32
C TYR A 7 33.13 -40.31 -75.68
N GLY A 8 34.45 -40.21 -75.43
CA GLY A 8 35.56 -41.16 -75.56
C GLY A 8 36.94 -40.46 -75.74
N GLY A 9 38.06 -41.11 -75.31
CA GLY A 9 39.46 -40.62 -75.46
C GLY A 9 39.94 -39.78 -74.25
N ILE A 10 41.02 -40.08 -73.50
CA ILE A 10 42.33 -40.77 -73.66
C ILE A 10 43.46 -39.93 -74.31
N GLY A 11 44.42 -39.56 -73.46
CA GLY A 11 45.85 -39.34 -73.79
C GLY A 11 46.30 -37.89 -74.03
N ILE A 12 47.58 -37.51 -73.84
CA ILE A 12 48.75 -38.18 -73.23
C ILE A 12 49.84 -37.09 -72.97
N LEU A 13 50.81 -37.35 -72.06
CA LEU A 13 52.11 -36.66 -71.80
C LEU A 13 52.44 -35.25 -72.37
N ALA A 14 53.10 -34.42 -71.54
CA ALA A 14 54.46 -33.93 -71.80
C ALA A 14 55.15 -33.38 -70.52
N LEU A 15 56.49 -33.28 -70.55
CA LEU A 15 57.38 -33.07 -69.39
C LEU A 15 58.41 -31.93 -69.66
N ALA A 16 58.74 -31.12 -68.65
CA ALA A 16 59.96 -30.27 -68.56
C ALA A 16 60.12 -29.84 -67.07
N ILE A 17 61.09 -30.32 -66.27
CA ILE A 17 62.57 -30.19 -66.28
C ILE A 17 63.08 -28.76 -66.01
N ILE A 18 63.79 -28.61 -64.88
CA ILE A 18 65.04 -27.83 -64.61
C ILE A 18 65.41 -28.09 -63.12
N VAL A 19 66.47 -28.86 -62.81
CA VAL A 19 67.84 -28.43 -62.39
C VAL A 19 67.83 -27.31 -61.33
N GLY A 20 68.51 -27.38 -60.17
CA GLY A 20 69.41 -28.38 -59.60
C GLY A 20 70.56 -27.71 -58.82
N ALA A 21 70.69 -27.95 -57.51
CA ALA A 21 71.82 -27.49 -56.69
C ALA A 21 72.06 -28.46 -55.51
N TRP A 22 73.33 -28.74 -55.18
CA TRP A 22 73.79 -29.73 -54.20
C TRP A 22 74.77 -29.11 -53.20
N LEU A 23 74.71 -29.54 -51.93
CA LEU A 23 75.78 -29.65 -50.90
C LEU A 23 75.13 -29.54 -49.48
N PHE A 24 74.83 -30.66 -48.82
CA PHE A 24 75.69 -31.35 -47.82
C PHE A 24 75.73 -30.69 -46.42
N PHE A 25 74.98 -31.25 -45.44
CA PHE A 25 75.51 -31.83 -44.17
C PHE A 25 74.43 -32.74 -43.48
N ARG A 26 74.87 -33.66 -42.61
CA ARG A 26 74.16 -34.87 -42.08
C ARG A 26 73.20 -34.59 -40.87
N ILE A 27 72.03 -35.25 -40.69
CA ILE A 27 71.71 -36.66 -40.25
C ILE A 27 72.30 -36.95 -38.85
N PRO A 28 71.56 -37.43 -37.80
CA PRO A 28 70.54 -38.53 -37.77
C PRO A 28 69.19 -38.16 -37.04
N GLU A 29 68.17 -39.00 -36.74
CA GLU A 29 67.64 -40.34 -37.15
C GLU A 29 66.11 -40.46 -36.74
N PRO A 30 65.33 -41.53 -37.06
CA PRO A 30 63.86 -41.49 -36.98
C PRO A 30 63.23 -41.92 -35.64
N GLY A 31 62.21 -41.15 -35.20
CA GLY A 31 61.22 -41.54 -34.18
C GLY A 31 59.83 -41.74 -34.80
N ALA A 32 59.11 -42.77 -34.35
CA ALA A 32 57.83 -43.20 -34.92
C ALA A 32 56.61 -42.40 -34.38
N PRO A 33 55.38 -42.84 -34.72
CA PRO A 33 54.59 -42.40 -35.86
C PRO A 33 53.74 -41.14 -35.57
N VAL A 34 53.32 -40.44 -36.63
CA VAL A 34 52.35 -39.34 -36.53
C VAL A 34 50.98 -39.91 -36.15
N ALA A 35 50.50 -39.59 -34.95
CA ALA A 35 49.10 -39.75 -34.57
C ALA A 35 48.27 -38.62 -35.20
N GLU A 36 47.06 -38.95 -35.68
CA GLU A 36 46.13 -37.97 -36.21
C GLU A 36 45.76 -36.93 -35.13
N PRO A 37 45.66 -35.63 -35.48
CA PRO A 37 45.13 -34.63 -34.55
C PRO A 37 43.63 -34.89 -34.35
N ALA A 38 43.30 -35.49 -33.21
CA ALA A 38 41.92 -35.63 -32.78
C ALA A 38 41.27 -34.24 -32.67
N THR A 39 40.04 -34.12 -33.16
CA THR A 39 39.22 -32.92 -33.00
C THR A 39 38.92 -32.68 -31.52
N THR A 40 39.60 -31.71 -30.91
CA THR A 40 39.14 -31.11 -29.67
C THR A 40 37.92 -30.26 -29.95
N THR A 41 36.74 -30.87 -29.82
CA THR A 41 35.53 -30.12 -29.49
C THR A 41 35.79 -29.44 -28.16
N ASP A 42 35.85 -28.11 -28.18
CA ASP A 42 35.89 -27.30 -26.96
C ASP A 42 34.49 -27.36 -26.33
N GLU A 43 34.25 -28.44 -25.58
CA GLU A 43 33.05 -28.60 -24.77
C GLU A 43 33.05 -27.48 -23.72
N PRO A 44 32.08 -26.55 -23.73
CA PRO A 44 32.02 -25.51 -22.71
C PRO A 44 31.83 -26.23 -21.38
N ALA A 45 32.90 -26.25 -20.57
CA ALA A 45 32.95 -27.01 -19.33
C ALA A 45 31.68 -26.75 -18.55
N ALA A 46 30.90 -27.80 -18.31
CA ALA A 46 29.64 -27.70 -17.59
C ALA A 46 29.93 -27.02 -16.25
N SER A 47 29.53 -25.75 -16.14
CA SER A 47 29.71 -24.96 -14.93
C SER A 47 29.03 -25.73 -13.82
N ALA A 48 29.82 -26.35 -12.95
CA ALA A 48 29.30 -27.14 -11.85
C ALA A 48 28.32 -26.25 -11.10
N ALA A 49 27.03 -26.60 -11.16
CA ALA A 49 26.00 -25.85 -10.50
C ALA A 49 26.35 -25.89 -9.01
N ALA A 50 26.73 -24.72 -8.46
CA ALA A 50 26.89 -24.61 -7.03
C ALA A 50 25.56 -25.02 -6.41
N THR A 51 25.58 -26.07 -5.60
CA THR A 51 24.42 -26.48 -4.82
C THR A 51 24.17 -25.40 -3.78
N VAL A 52 23.42 -24.37 -4.17
CA VAL A 52 22.91 -23.35 -3.26
C VAL A 52 22.02 -24.08 -2.26
N ASP A 53 22.34 -23.99 -0.97
CA ASP A 53 21.50 -24.55 0.07
C ASP A 53 20.07 -24.00 -0.10
N PRO A 54 19.03 -24.85 -0.04
CA PRO A 54 17.67 -24.43 -0.35
C PRO A 54 17.20 -23.36 0.63
N VAL A 55 17.04 -22.15 0.11
CA VAL A 55 16.44 -21.01 0.81
C VAL A 55 15.00 -21.40 1.16
N ARG A 56 14.72 -21.50 2.47
CA ARG A 56 13.34 -21.72 2.96
C ARG A 56 12.43 -20.59 2.49
N PRO A 57 11.13 -20.88 2.27
CA PRO A 57 10.19 -19.83 1.91
C PRO A 57 10.00 -18.86 3.08
N ASP A 58 9.90 -17.57 2.75
CA ASP A 58 9.80 -16.48 3.71
C ASP A 58 8.86 -15.38 3.23
N PHE A 59 8.22 -14.67 4.16
CA PHE A 59 7.36 -13.51 3.89
C PHE A 59 8.14 -12.20 4.02
N ASP A 60 8.12 -11.36 2.99
CA ASP A 60 8.64 -9.98 3.03
C ASP A 60 7.53 -8.95 3.20
N VAL A 61 6.48 -9.07 2.40
CA VAL A 61 5.39 -8.10 2.33
C VAL A 61 4.06 -8.84 2.39
N VAL A 62 3.21 -8.41 3.31
CA VAL A 62 1.78 -8.72 3.32
C VAL A 62 1.05 -7.39 3.35
N ARG A 63 0.14 -7.20 2.39
CA ARG A 63 -0.79 -6.08 2.32
C ARG A 63 -2.19 -6.65 2.19
N VAL A 64 -3.10 -6.24 3.07
CA VAL A 64 -4.52 -6.60 2.99
C VAL A 64 -5.38 -5.36 3.22
N ASP A 65 -6.40 -5.16 2.39
CA ASP A 65 -7.32 -4.03 2.46
C ASP A 65 -8.53 -4.30 3.39
N GLU A 66 -9.55 -3.42 3.35
CA GLU A 66 -10.76 -3.59 4.16
C GLU A 66 -11.73 -4.65 3.62
N ASP A 67 -11.65 -4.97 2.32
CA ASP A 67 -12.50 -5.96 1.64
C ASP A 67 -11.91 -7.39 1.74
N GLY A 68 -10.65 -7.50 2.18
CA GLY A 68 -9.94 -8.77 2.36
C GLY A 68 -9.07 -9.18 1.16
N ASN A 69 -8.89 -8.32 0.16
CA ASN A 69 -7.98 -8.59 -0.95
C ASN A 69 -6.53 -8.51 -0.45
N VAL A 70 -5.67 -9.43 -0.88
CA VAL A 70 -4.30 -9.54 -0.36
C VAL A 70 -3.27 -9.47 -1.48
N VAL A 71 -2.19 -8.73 -1.24
CA VAL A 71 -0.93 -8.87 -1.99
C VAL A 71 0.11 -9.43 -1.04
N ILE A 72 0.68 -10.59 -1.40
CA ILE A 72 1.69 -11.29 -0.62
C ILE A 72 2.94 -11.46 -1.47
N ALA A 73 4.09 -11.09 -0.92
CA ALA A 73 5.39 -11.26 -1.59
C ALA A 73 6.47 -11.73 -0.61
N GLY A 74 7.48 -12.38 -1.15
CA GLY A 74 8.56 -12.96 -0.35
C GLY A 74 9.69 -13.55 -1.18
N ARG A 75 10.52 -14.36 -0.50
CA ARG A 75 11.63 -15.10 -1.11
C ARG A 75 11.53 -16.60 -0.84
N ALA A 76 12.18 -17.40 -1.68
CA ALA A 76 12.32 -18.84 -1.55
C ALA A 76 13.39 -19.38 -2.53
N THR A 77 13.57 -20.70 -2.56
CA THR A 77 14.43 -21.36 -3.56
C THR A 77 13.85 -21.17 -4.99
N PRO A 78 14.65 -20.67 -5.96
CA PRO A 78 14.23 -20.50 -7.35
C PRO A 78 13.60 -21.74 -7.98
N GLY A 79 12.53 -21.54 -8.76
CA GLY A 79 11.84 -22.62 -9.50
C GLY A 79 10.92 -23.52 -8.67
N CYS A 80 10.86 -23.35 -7.35
CA CYS A 80 9.85 -24.01 -6.53
C CYS A 80 8.46 -23.37 -6.71
N THR A 81 7.41 -24.09 -6.30
CA THR A 81 6.05 -23.54 -6.19
C THR A 81 5.77 -23.17 -4.73
N ILE A 82 5.34 -21.94 -4.49
CA ILE A 82 4.85 -21.47 -3.19
C ILE A 82 3.36 -21.73 -3.10
N ILE A 83 2.94 -22.28 -1.97
CA ILE A 83 1.54 -22.48 -1.59
C ILE A 83 1.30 -21.75 -0.27
N ILE A 84 0.26 -20.92 -0.25
CA ILE A 84 -0.18 -20.18 0.94
C ILE A 84 -1.47 -20.83 1.44
N ARG A 85 -1.54 -21.13 2.73
CA ARG A 85 -2.72 -21.75 3.36
C ARG A 85 -3.17 -20.99 4.59
N ASP A 86 -4.47 -20.91 4.81
CA ASP A 86 -5.08 -20.52 6.07
C ASP A 86 -5.69 -21.76 6.74
N GLY A 87 -5.00 -22.25 7.78
CA GLY A 87 -5.17 -23.61 8.28
C GLY A 87 -5.00 -24.64 7.14
N GLU A 88 -6.03 -25.45 6.91
CA GLU A 88 -6.07 -26.47 5.84
C GLU A 88 -6.52 -25.92 4.48
N THR A 89 -6.99 -24.67 4.40
CA THR A 89 -7.53 -24.09 3.15
C THR A 89 -6.41 -23.45 2.33
N GLU A 90 -6.23 -23.84 1.08
CA GLU A 90 -5.33 -23.14 0.16
C GLU A 90 -5.91 -21.78 -0.22
N VAL A 91 -5.15 -20.71 0.09
CA VAL A 91 -5.45 -19.33 -0.30
C VAL A 91 -4.97 -19.06 -1.73
N GLY A 92 -3.88 -19.72 -2.14
CA GLY A 92 -3.41 -19.70 -3.53
C GLY A 92 -1.97 -20.20 -3.66
N ARG A 93 -1.46 -20.19 -4.89
CA ARG A 93 -0.10 -20.66 -5.23
C ARG A 93 0.55 -19.85 -6.34
N THR A 94 1.89 -19.77 -6.34
CA THR A 94 2.68 -19.04 -7.34
C THR A 94 4.05 -19.69 -7.53
N SER A 95 4.72 -19.46 -8.66
CA SER A 95 6.09 -19.96 -8.92
C SER A 95 7.14 -18.97 -8.45
N VAL A 96 8.20 -19.45 -7.80
CA VAL A 96 9.39 -18.65 -7.48
C VAL A 96 10.21 -18.40 -8.75
N ASP A 97 10.61 -17.15 -8.97
CA ASP A 97 11.35 -16.76 -10.15
C ASP A 97 12.86 -17.17 -10.09
N ARG A 98 13.67 -16.67 -11.03
CA ARG A 98 15.12 -16.97 -11.07
C ARG A 98 15.95 -16.18 -10.05
N ALA A 99 15.44 -15.08 -9.52
CA ALA A 99 16.08 -14.31 -8.45
C ALA A 99 15.79 -14.91 -7.06
N GLY A 100 14.79 -15.80 -6.96
CA GLY A 100 14.31 -16.36 -5.70
C GLY A 100 13.15 -15.55 -5.11
N GLU A 101 12.55 -14.65 -5.89
CA GLU A 101 11.44 -13.79 -5.48
C GLU A 101 10.10 -14.36 -5.95
N TRP A 102 9.03 -14.06 -5.23
CA TRP A 102 7.67 -14.45 -5.60
C TRP A 102 6.65 -13.40 -5.15
N VAL A 103 5.55 -13.31 -5.91
CA VAL A 103 4.37 -12.50 -5.60
C VAL A 103 3.12 -13.35 -5.87
N LEU A 104 2.15 -13.26 -4.96
CA LEU A 104 0.81 -13.83 -5.09
C LEU A 104 -0.24 -12.76 -4.78
N VAL A 105 -1.25 -12.68 -5.65
CA VAL A 105 -2.53 -12.03 -5.39
C VAL A 105 -3.58 -13.13 -5.51
N PRO A 106 -4.25 -13.55 -4.41
CA PRO A 106 -5.31 -14.55 -4.46
C PRO A 106 -6.48 -14.11 -5.32
N ASP A 107 -7.15 -15.06 -5.97
CA ASP A 107 -8.36 -14.78 -6.78
C ASP A 107 -9.57 -14.40 -5.90
N ASP A 108 -9.68 -15.02 -4.71
CA ASP A 108 -10.72 -14.78 -3.71
C ASP A 108 -10.20 -13.96 -2.52
N ALA A 109 -10.98 -13.00 -2.06
CA ALA A 109 -10.69 -12.22 -0.85
C ALA A 109 -10.79 -13.07 0.43
N LEU A 110 -9.92 -12.81 1.41
CA LEU A 110 -9.98 -13.45 2.72
C LEU A 110 -11.21 -12.96 3.49
N THR A 111 -12.02 -13.86 4.05
CA THR A 111 -13.18 -13.43 4.84
C THR A 111 -12.75 -12.71 6.12
N PRO A 112 -13.59 -11.78 6.64
CA PRO A 112 -13.41 -11.18 7.96
C PRO A 112 -13.11 -12.20 9.07
N GLY A 113 -12.31 -11.77 10.05
CA GLY A 113 -11.87 -12.57 11.18
C GLY A 113 -10.35 -12.57 11.38
N ALA A 114 -9.91 -13.23 12.46
CA ALA A 114 -8.51 -13.58 12.67
C ALA A 114 -8.15 -14.83 11.84
N ARG A 115 -7.00 -14.79 11.16
CA ARG A 115 -6.52 -15.85 10.24
C ARG A 115 -5.02 -16.07 10.42
N GLU A 116 -4.54 -17.27 10.10
CA GLU A 116 -3.13 -17.66 10.24
C GLU A 116 -2.61 -18.22 8.91
N LEU A 117 -1.84 -17.40 8.20
CA LEU A 117 -1.24 -17.81 6.94
C LEU A 117 0.06 -18.57 7.17
N THR A 118 0.08 -19.79 6.66
CA THR A 118 1.26 -20.66 6.57
C THR A 118 1.77 -20.70 5.13
N LEU A 119 3.06 -21.00 4.98
CA LEU A 119 3.78 -20.92 3.71
C LEU A 119 4.59 -22.19 3.49
N VAL A 120 4.35 -22.84 2.35
CA VAL A 120 4.99 -24.10 1.95
C VAL A 120 5.61 -23.92 0.57
N ALA A 121 6.86 -24.34 0.40
CA ALA A 121 7.52 -24.47 -0.89
C ALA A 121 7.57 -25.94 -1.32
N GLU A 122 6.99 -26.24 -2.48
CA GLU A 122 7.10 -27.53 -3.16
C GLU A 122 8.12 -27.40 -4.29
N CYS A 123 9.22 -28.16 -4.19
CA CYS A 123 10.31 -28.16 -5.17
C CYS A 123 10.40 -29.54 -5.84
N GLU A 124 10.69 -29.59 -7.15
CA GLU A 124 10.74 -30.87 -7.87
C GLU A 124 11.78 -31.82 -7.28
N GLY A 125 11.36 -33.04 -6.91
CA GLY A 125 12.23 -34.07 -6.36
C GLY A 125 12.65 -33.89 -4.89
N ALA A 126 12.11 -32.89 -4.17
CA ALA A 126 12.39 -32.65 -2.76
C ALA A 126 11.14 -32.79 -1.88
N GLU A 127 11.32 -32.96 -0.57
CA GLU A 127 10.23 -32.86 0.40
C GLU A 127 9.76 -31.40 0.56
N PRO A 128 8.46 -31.14 0.83
CA PRO A 128 7.95 -29.78 1.00
C PRO A 128 8.62 -29.03 2.17
N LEU A 129 9.09 -27.81 1.89
CA LEU A 129 9.74 -26.95 2.88
C LEU A 129 8.73 -25.96 3.47
N ASN A 130 8.51 -26.04 4.78
CA ASN A 130 7.70 -25.06 5.50
C ASN A 130 8.53 -23.82 5.87
N ALA A 131 7.90 -22.66 5.92
CA ALA A 131 8.51 -21.45 6.47
C ALA A 131 8.78 -21.57 7.98
N ASP A 132 9.76 -20.80 8.47
CA ASP A 132 10.10 -20.69 9.90
C ASP A 132 9.27 -19.61 10.64
N ARG A 133 8.37 -18.93 9.94
CA ARG A 133 7.42 -17.95 10.49
C ARG A 133 6.02 -18.13 9.88
N VAL A 134 5.00 -17.78 10.66
CA VAL A 134 3.60 -17.67 10.21
C VAL A 134 3.19 -16.21 10.17
N VAL A 135 2.16 -15.87 9.38
CA VAL A 135 1.56 -14.53 9.39
C VAL A 135 0.19 -14.59 10.05
N ALA A 136 0.10 -14.04 11.26
CA ALA A 136 -1.19 -13.78 11.90
C ALA A 136 -1.76 -12.47 11.33
N LEU A 137 -2.99 -12.52 10.82
CA LEU A 137 -3.69 -11.36 10.29
C LEU A 137 -5.10 -11.23 10.84
N VAL A 138 -5.63 -10.01 10.82
CA VAL A 138 -7.01 -9.72 11.21
C VAL A 138 -7.66 -8.90 10.10
N VAL A 139 -8.57 -9.52 9.35
CA VAL A 139 -9.47 -8.84 8.40
C VAL A 139 -10.66 -8.31 9.19
N PRO A 140 -10.98 -7.00 9.12
CA PRO A 140 -12.02 -6.41 9.95
C PRO A 140 -13.44 -6.77 9.49
N GLU A 141 -14.39 -6.85 10.43
CA GLU A 141 -15.81 -7.13 10.13
C GLU A 141 -16.60 -5.92 9.59
N ARG A 142 -16.04 -4.71 9.72
CA ARG A 142 -16.60 -3.43 9.25
C ARG A 142 -15.45 -2.49 8.88
N SER A 143 -15.69 -1.55 7.97
CA SER A 143 -14.68 -0.64 7.38
C SER A 143 -13.58 -0.18 8.33
N GLY A 144 -12.34 -0.44 7.93
CA GLY A 144 -11.15 -0.21 8.72
C GLY A 144 -9.92 -0.89 8.13
N SER A 145 -8.73 -0.47 8.56
CA SER A 145 -7.47 -1.03 8.11
C SER A 145 -7.08 -2.28 8.91
N ALA A 146 -6.80 -3.37 8.21
CA ALA A 146 -6.36 -4.63 8.77
C ALA A 146 -4.95 -4.59 9.43
N LEU A 147 -4.68 -5.57 10.29
CA LEU A 147 -3.39 -5.82 10.94
C LEU A 147 -2.76 -7.09 10.34
N ALA A 148 -1.46 -7.08 10.05
CA ALA A 148 -0.70 -8.27 9.67
C ALA A 148 0.65 -8.32 10.40
N VAL A 149 0.95 -9.46 11.01
CA VAL A 149 2.11 -9.66 11.88
C VAL A 149 2.78 -11.00 11.55
N ALA A 150 4.06 -10.95 11.19
CA ALA A 150 4.92 -12.11 11.06
C ALA A 150 5.44 -12.56 12.44
N VAL A 151 5.14 -13.80 12.80
CA VAL A 151 5.54 -14.43 14.07
C VAL A 151 6.54 -15.55 13.74
N PRO A 152 7.84 -15.38 13.99
CA PRO A 152 8.83 -16.43 13.80
C PRO A 152 8.78 -17.45 14.95
N ARG A 153 9.24 -18.68 14.68
CA ARG A 153 9.44 -19.72 15.71
C ARG A 153 10.43 -19.30 16.80
N GLU A 154 11.48 -18.58 16.41
CA GLU A 154 12.50 -18.01 17.28
C GLU A 154 12.89 -16.62 16.77
N GLY A 155 13.07 -15.64 17.65
CA GLY A 155 13.41 -14.26 17.29
C GLY A 155 12.30 -13.24 17.62
N GLU A 156 12.38 -12.05 17.01
CA GLU A 156 11.45 -10.95 17.26
C GLU A 156 10.25 -10.94 16.29
N VAL A 157 9.08 -10.58 16.83
CA VAL A 157 7.83 -10.45 16.07
C VAL A 157 7.87 -9.21 15.18
N GLN A 158 7.65 -9.39 13.88
CA GLN A 158 7.69 -8.30 12.89
C GLN A 158 6.29 -7.89 12.46
N VAL A 159 5.94 -6.61 12.63
CA VAL A 159 4.67 -6.07 12.12
C VAL A 159 4.81 -5.75 10.62
N LEU A 160 4.11 -6.49 9.76
CA LEU A 160 4.13 -6.31 8.30
C LEU A 160 3.15 -5.22 7.84
N GLN A 161 2.01 -5.10 8.52
CA GLN A 161 1.02 -4.05 8.32
C GLN A 161 0.43 -3.63 9.67
N ARG A 162 0.36 -2.33 9.92
CA ARG A 162 -0.40 -1.75 11.04
C ARG A 162 -1.75 -1.22 10.53
N PRO A 163 -2.81 -1.25 11.36
CA PRO A 163 -3.93 -0.36 11.16
C PRO A 163 -3.46 1.08 11.06
N GLY A 164 -3.95 1.82 10.06
CA GLY A 164 -3.73 3.26 9.96
C GLY A 164 -4.51 3.99 11.04
N PRO A 165 -4.11 5.22 11.44
CA PRO A 165 -4.98 6.08 12.21
C PRO A 165 -6.26 6.32 11.38
N ALA A 166 -7.42 6.12 12.00
CA ALA A 166 -8.68 6.50 11.35
C ALA A 166 -8.73 8.01 11.17
N ALA A 167 -9.32 8.49 10.07
CA ALA A 167 -9.58 9.90 9.91
C ALA A 167 -10.59 10.34 10.98
N VAL A 168 -10.18 11.25 11.86
CA VAL A 168 -10.99 11.74 12.99
C VAL A 168 -11.26 13.22 12.84
N VAL A 169 -12.50 13.64 13.11
CA VAL A 169 -12.87 15.06 13.21
C VAL A 169 -12.41 15.56 14.58
N GLY A 170 -11.45 16.48 14.59
CA GLY A 170 -10.96 17.12 15.81
C GLY A 170 -11.80 18.33 16.21
N LYS A 171 -12.34 19.08 15.24
CA LYS A 171 -13.11 20.30 15.49
C LYS A 171 -14.07 20.65 14.34
N ILE A 172 -15.22 21.21 14.70
CA ILE A 172 -16.17 21.86 13.78
C ILE A 172 -16.26 23.33 14.20
N ASP A 173 -15.95 24.24 13.29
CA ASP A 173 -16.07 25.70 13.43
C ASP A 173 -17.13 26.25 12.45
N TYR A 174 -17.56 27.50 12.58
CA TYR A 174 -18.49 28.15 11.64
C TYR A 174 -18.00 29.53 11.20
N ASP A 175 -17.88 29.75 9.89
CA ASP A 175 -17.38 31.01 9.32
C ASP A 175 -18.42 32.16 9.36
N GLU A 176 -18.06 33.33 8.85
CA GLU A 176 -18.92 34.52 8.82
C GLU A 176 -20.20 34.35 7.98
N ALA A 177 -20.21 33.43 7.02
CA ALA A 177 -21.36 33.07 6.20
C ALA A 177 -22.20 31.91 6.80
N GLY A 178 -21.80 31.37 7.95
CA GLY A 178 -22.48 30.24 8.59
C GLY A 178 -22.07 28.86 8.05
N ARG A 179 -21.04 28.79 7.19
CA ARG A 179 -20.52 27.53 6.66
C ARG A 179 -19.70 26.80 7.71
N SER A 180 -19.94 25.50 7.84
CA SER A 180 -19.19 24.63 8.75
C SER A 180 -17.77 24.39 8.21
N ASN A 181 -16.74 24.75 8.97
CA ASN A 181 -15.37 24.32 8.71
C ASN A 181 -15.02 23.13 9.61
N LEU A 182 -14.79 21.98 9.00
CA LEU A 182 -14.32 20.79 9.69
C LEU A 182 -12.80 20.73 9.64
N SER A 183 -12.21 20.19 10.69
CA SER A 183 -10.78 19.93 10.76
C SER A 183 -10.50 18.69 11.60
N GLY A 184 -9.37 18.05 11.34
CA GLY A 184 -9.04 16.77 11.95
C GLY A 184 -7.68 16.22 11.57
N MET A 185 -7.49 14.95 11.89
CA MET A 185 -6.29 14.18 11.53
C MET A 185 -6.67 12.99 10.66
N ALA A 186 -5.76 12.56 9.79
CA ALA A 186 -5.82 11.37 8.94
C ALA A 186 -4.37 10.93 8.62
N ALA A 187 -4.20 9.86 7.84
CA ALA A 187 -2.89 9.49 7.33
C ALA A 187 -2.31 10.60 6.41
N PRO A 188 -1.00 10.92 6.51
CA PRO A 188 -0.37 11.94 5.68
C PRO A 188 -0.61 11.77 4.17
N ASN A 189 -0.89 12.88 3.47
CA ASN A 189 -1.18 12.95 2.04
C ASN A 189 -2.42 12.14 1.57
N SER A 190 -3.18 11.52 2.47
CA SER A 190 -4.39 10.75 2.11
C SER A 190 -5.55 11.66 1.72
N THR A 191 -6.45 11.14 0.89
CA THR A 191 -7.71 11.84 0.57
C THR A 191 -8.71 11.61 1.70
N VAL A 192 -9.41 12.66 2.11
CA VAL A 192 -10.44 12.61 3.15
C VAL A 192 -11.78 12.96 2.51
N ARG A 193 -12.76 12.06 2.64
CA ARG A 193 -14.15 12.28 2.19
C ARG A 193 -15.06 12.42 3.39
N VAL A 194 -15.86 13.49 3.42
CA VAL A 194 -16.78 13.80 4.53
C VAL A 194 -18.21 13.66 4.06
N TYR A 195 -19.01 12.94 4.83
CA TYR A 195 -20.42 12.67 4.55
C TYR A 195 -21.29 13.10 5.73
N LEU A 196 -22.52 13.52 5.44
CA LEU A 196 -23.55 13.84 6.41
C LEU A 196 -24.78 12.98 6.08
N ASP A 197 -25.24 12.16 7.01
CA ASP A 197 -26.30 11.15 6.77
C ASP A 197 -26.04 10.30 5.51
N ASN A 198 -24.78 9.88 5.34
CA ASN A 198 -24.29 9.11 4.20
C ASN A 198 -24.27 9.87 2.84
N GLU A 199 -24.70 11.14 2.77
CA GLU A 199 -24.54 12.01 1.60
C GLU A 199 -23.14 12.66 1.61
N LEU A 200 -22.39 12.60 0.50
CA LEU A 200 -21.06 13.24 0.41
C LEU A 200 -21.21 14.76 0.43
N VAL A 201 -20.68 15.42 1.48
CA VAL A 201 -20.74 16.88 1.64
C VAL A 201 -19.43 17.59 1.27
N GLY A 202 -18.32 16.86 1.13
CA GLY A 202 -17.09 17.40 0.56
C GLY A 202 -15.91 16.43 0.61
N THR A 203 -14.81 16.84 -0.01
CA THR A 203 -13.55 16.10 -0.03
C THR A 203 -12.37 17.07 0.14
N THR A 204 -11.33 16.63 0.84
CA THR A 204 -10.08 17.38 1.05
C THR A 204 -8.90 16.41 1.04
N GLN A 205 -7.68 16.93 1.15
CA GLN A 205 -6.47 16.12 1.31
C GLN A 205 -5.80 16.46 2.64
N ALA A 206 -5.32 15.44 3.35
CA ALA A 206 -4.48 15.64 4.53
C ALA A 206 -3.06 16.05 4.12
N ASP A 207 -2.43 16.93 4.89
CA ASP A 207 -1.07 17.39 4.63
C ASP A 207 0.00 16.33 4.99
N GLY A 208 1.28 16.73 4.93
CA GLY A 208 2.41 15.85 5.24
C GLY A 208 2.51 15.42 6.72
N ASP A 209 1.84 16.14 7.62
CA ASP A 209 1.75 15.82 9.05
C ASP A 209 0.43 15.09 9.39
N GLY A 210 -0.47 14.95 8.40
CA GLY A 210 -1.76 14.27 8.53
C GLY A 210 -2.93 15.18 8.93
N ALA A 211 -2.70 16.49 9.08
CA ALA A 211 -3.77 17.42 9.40
C ALA A 211 -4.61 17.73 8.15
N TRP A 212 -5.91 17.89 8.33
CA TRP A 212 -6.83 18.25 7.23
C TRP A 212 -7.86 19.29 7.67
N SER A 213 -8.36 20.06 6.70
CA SER A 213 -9.49 20.96 6.88
C SER A 213 -10.38 20.98 5.64
N LEU A 214 -11.68 21.16 5.86
CA LEU A 214 -12.72 21.21 4.82
C LEU A 214 -13.80 22.20 5.24
N THR A 215 -13.96 23.29 4.49
CA THR A 215 -15.12 24.17 4.60
C THR A 215 -16.25 23.63 3.73
N LEU A 216 -17.42 23.36 4.32
CA LEU A 216 -18.60 22.92 3.58
C LEU A 216 -19.22 24.11 2.83
N GLU A 217 -19.46 23.94 1.53
CA GLU A 217 -20.05 24.99 0.69
C GLU A 217 -21.55 25.21 0.98
N ARG A 218 -22.21 24.19 1.54
CA ARG A 218 -23.63 24.17 1.89
C ARG A 218 -23.85 24.42 3.38
N GLU A 219 -24.83 25.24 3.71
CA GLU A 219 -25.34 25.32 5.09
C GLU A 219 -26.01 24.00 5.47
N ILE A 220 -25.67 23.46 6.65
CA ILE A 220 -26.37 22.31 7.23
C ILE A 220 -27.60 22.85 7.97
N PRO A 221 -28.84 22.39 7.72
CA PRO A 221 -30.01 22.79 8.51
C PRO A 221 -29.89 22.42 10.00
N ALA A 222 -30.81 22.90 10.83
CA ALA A 222 -30.91 22.40 12.19
C ALA A 222 -31.44 20.96 12.21
N GLY A 223 -30.89 20.12 13.08
CA GLY A 223 -31.21 18.70 13.10
C GLY A 223 -30.15 17.83 13.78
N ASN A 224 -30.43 16.53 13.84
CA ASN A 224 -29.48 15.49 14.21
C ASN A 224 -29.01 14.79 12.93
N TYR A 225 -27.71 14.54 12.85
CA TYR A 225 -27.04 13.94 11.70
C TYR A 225 -25.98 12.94 12.17
N THR A 226 -25.64 11.98 11.31
CA THR A 226 -24.40 11.20 11.43
C THR A 226 -23.35 11.81 10.50
N LEU A 227 -22.30 12.38 11.09
CA LEU A 227 -21.13 12.84 10.37
C LEU A 227 -20.17 11.65 10.19
N ARG A 228 -19.86 11.29 8.95
CA ARG A 228 -18.91 10.23 8.62
C ARG A 228 -17.69 10.81 7.91
N VAL A 229 -16.52 10.30 8.25
CA VAL A 229 -15.27 10.62 7.56
C VAL A 229 -14.60 9.33 7.10
N ASP A 230 -14.36 9.24 5.80
CA ASP A 230 -13.64 8.14 5.16
C ASP A 230 -12.24 8.63 4.77
N GLN A 231 -11.21 7.92 5.22
CA GLN A 231 -9.85 8.06 4.72
C GLN A 231 -9.69 7.20 3.48
N VAL A 232 -9.18 7.76 2.40
CA VAL A 232 -9.11 7.13 1.09
C VAL A 232 -7.67 7.16 0.55
N HIS A 233 -7.19 6.01 0.10
CA HIS A 233 -5.90 5.86 -0.56
C HIS A 233 -5.96 6.46 -1.99
N PRO A 234 -4.84 6.87 -2.62
CA PRO A 234 -4.87 7.49 -3.96
C PRO A 234 -5.41 6.61 -5.10
N ASP A 235 -5.55 5.30 -4.92
CA ASP A 235 -6.23 4.38 -5.86
C ASP A 235 -7.77 4.39 -5.72
N GLY A 236 -8.31 4.96 -4.64
CA GLY A 236 -9.74 5.07 -4.37
C GLY A 236 -10.26 4.17 -3.26
N THR A 237 -9.45 3.25 -2.72
CA THR A 237 -9.83 2.33 -1.63
C THR A 237 -9.97 3.08 -0.30
N VAL A 238 -11.02 2.79 0.47
CA VAL A 238 -11.19 3.36 1.82
C VAL A 238 -10.31 2.59 2.80
N LEU A 239 -9.43 3.30 3.50
CA LEU A 239 -8.47 2.74 4.45
C LEU A 239 -9.01 2.71 5.89
N ALA A 240 -9.88 3.65 6.22
CA ALA A 240 -10.47 3.77 7.55
C ALA A 240 -11.72 4.66 7.51
N ARG A 241 -12.61 4.44 8.47
CA ARG A 241 -13.87 5.18 8.63
C ARG A 241 -14.05 5.60 10.08
N SER A 242 -14.60 6.80 10.30
CA SER A 242 -15.08 7.28 11.59
C SER A 242 -16.49 7.83 11.44
N GLU A 243 -17.37 7.56 12.41
CA GLU A 243 -18.75 8.07 12.45
C GLU A 243 -19.01 8.74 13.81
N LEU A 244 -19.59 9.94 13.77
CA LEU A 244 -19.85 10.77 14.93
C LEU A 244 -21.28 11.34 14.86
N PRO A 245 -22.09 11.25 15.93
CA PRO A 245 -23.35 11.97 15.99
C PRO A 245 -23.09 13.48 16.07
N PHE A 246 -23.78 14.25 15.24
CA PHE A 246 -23.68 15.71 15.15
C PHE A 246 -25.07 16.33 15.27
N THR A 247 -25.25 17.29 16.16
CA THR A 247 -26.50 18.04 16.32
C THR A 247 -26.26 19.52 16.05
N ARG A 248 -26.99 20.10 15.11
CA ARG A 248 -27.07 21.57 14.93
C ARG A 248 -28.36 22.07 15.55
N ALA A 249 -28.25 22.98 16.52
CA ALA A 249 -29.41 23.53 17.23
C ALA A 249 -30.12 24.61 16.38
N GLU A 250 -31.46 24.57 16.37
CA GLU A 250 -32.26 25.55 15.62
C GLU A 250 -32.32 26.90 16.32
N PRO A 251 -32.20 28.02 15.57
CA PRO A 251 -32.43 29.34 16.14
C PRO A 251 -33.87 29.57 16.62
N PRO A 252 -34.08 29.97 17.89
CA PRO A 252 -35.39 30.43 18.33
C PRO A 252 -35.83 31.61 17.45
N ALA A 253 -37.03 31.49 16.89
CA ALA A 253 -37.52 32.41 15.85
C ALA A 253 -37.68 33.87 16.30
N ASP A 254 -37.68 34.14 17.61
CA ASP A 254 -37.93 35.45 18.22
C ASP A 254 -36.66 36.08 18.84
N LEU A 255 -35.48 35.65 18.37
CA LEU A 255 -34.19 36.23 18.78
C LEU A 255 -33.96 37.59 18.09
N PRO A 256 -33.75 38.70 18.83
CA PRO A 256 -33.51 40.01 18.23
C PRO A 256 -32.19 39.99 17.41
N PRO A 257 -32.24 40.25 16.10
CA PRO A 257 -31.13 39.96 15.19
C PRO A 257 -29.85 40.69 15.60
N GLY A 258 -28.76 39.92 15.73
CA GLY A 258 -27.43 40.42 16.08
C GLY A 258 -27.20 40.79 17.55
N ARG A 259 -28.18 40.64 18.45
CA ARG A 259 -27.98 40.86 19.91
C ARG A 259 -27.84 39.58 20.72
N VAL A 260 -27.87 38.43 20.05
CA VAL A 260 -27.87 37.09 20.66
C VAL A 260 -27.19 36.10 19.71
N ALA A 261 -26.55 35.09 20.28
CA ALA A 261 -25.98 33.94 19.57
C ALA A 261 -26.32 32.65 20.31
N ILE A 262 -26.32 31.53 19.59
CA ILE A 262 -26.64 30.21 20.13
C ILE A 262 -25.41 29.36 20.01
N ILE A 263 -24.98 28.80 21.13
CA ILE A 263 -23.80 27.96 21.19
C ILE A 263 -24.06 26.67 20.39
N GLN A 264 -23.21 26.41 19.41
CA GLN A 264 -23.18 25.16 18.65
C GLN A 264 -22.01 24.29 19.16
N PRO A 265 -21.97 22.98 18.82
CA PRO A 265 -20.80 22.16 19.09
C PRO A 265 -19.55 22.78 18.44
N GLY A 266 -18.50 23.01 19.23
CA GLY A 266 -17.23 23.64 18.79
C GLY A 266 -17.10 25.14 19.12
N ASP A 267 -18.19 25.82 19.49
CA ASP A 267 -18.13 27.22 19.91
C ASP A 267 -17.37 27.41 21.23
N HIS A 268 -16.76 28.59 21.36
CA HIS A 268 -16.02 29.04 22.55
C HIS A 268 -16.09 30.57 22.65
N LEU A 269 -16.15 31.12 23.88
CA LEU A 269 -16.40 32.55 24.11
C LEU A 269 -15.44 33.49 23.35
N TRP A 270 -14.16 33.10 23.27
CA TRP A 270 -13.12 33.86 22.54
C TRP A 270 -13.36 33.89 21.02
N GLY A 271 -13.80 32.78 20.44
CA GLY A 271 -14.17 32.70 19.02
C GLY A 271 -15.40 33.56 18.70
N ILE A 272 -16.43 33.50 19.54
CA ILE A 272 -17.65 34.31 19.40
C ILE A 272 -17.33 35.80 19.54
N ALA A 273 -16.48 36.18 20.50
CA ALA A 273 -16.05 37.57 20.67
C ALA A 273 -15.23 38.08 19.48
N ARG A 274 -14.31 37.27 18.96
CA ARG A 274 -13.55 37.60 17.75
C ARG A 274 -14.49 37.79 16.56
N LYS A 275 -15.48 36.91 16.37
CA LYS A 275 -16.49 36.97 15.31
C LYS A 275 -17.42 38.18 15.43
N ARG A 276 -17.79 38.57 16.66
CA ARG A 276 -18.76 39.65 16.90
C ARG A 276 -18.14 41.04 16.99
N TYR A 277 -16.94 41.15 17.54
CA TYR A 277 -16.32 42.44 17.91
C TYR A 277 -14.94 42.67 17.25
N GLY A 278 -14.44 41.71 16.46
CA GLY A 278 -13.11 41.77 15.84
C GLY A 278 -11.95 41.40 16.77
N SER A 279 -12.17 41.36 18.09
CA SER A 279 -11.17 40.96 19.09
C SER A 279 -11.67 39.85 19.99
N GLY A 280 -10.94 38.73 20.02
CA GLY A 280 -11.23 37.63 20.94
C GLY A 280 -11.14 38.04 22.41
N PHE A 281 -10.36 39.07 22.75
CA PHE A 281 -10.27 39.60 24.12
C PHE A 281 -11.59 40.19 24.65
N GLN A 282 -12.57 40.49 23.78
CA GLN A 282 -13.90 40.93 24.20
C GLN A 282 -14.83 39.78 24.64
N PHE A 283 -14.28 38.57 24.86
CA PHE A 283 -15.00 37.45 25.46
C PHE A 283 -15.52 37.77 26.87
N THR A 284 -14.83 38.64 27.60
CA THR A 284 -15.28 39.15 28.91
C THR A 284 -16.61 39.89 28.81
N VAL A 285 -16.87 40.62 27.72
CA VAL A 285 -18.15 41.33 27.48
C VAL A 285 -19.30 40.34 27.26
N ILE A 286 -19.03 39.19 26.63
CA ILE A 286 -20.01 38.10 26.50
C ILE A 286 -20.22 37.40 27.85
N TYR A 287 -19.13 37.11 28.57
CA TYR A 287 -19.18 36.47 29.87
C TYR A 287 -19.98 37.32 30.88
N GLU A 288 -19.69 38.61 31.01
CA GLU A 288 -20.41 39.52 31.92
C GLU A 288 -21.90 39.62 31.61
N ALA A 289 -22.26 39.62 30.32
CA ALA A 289 -23.65 39.68 29.86
C ALA A 289 -24.45 38.37 30.07
N ASN A 290 -23.77 37.25 30.35
CA ASN A 290 -24.38 35.90 30.48
C ASN A 290 -23.86 35.13 31.70
N LYS A 291 -23.32 35.82 32.71
CA LYS A 291 -22.73 35.24 33.94
C LYS A 291 -23.69 34.39 34.78
N ASP A 292 -24.99 34.54 34.53
CA ASP A 292 -26.07 33.75 35.10
C ASP A 292 -26.21 32.36 34.44
N GLN A 293 -25.81 32.25 33.17
CA GLN A 293 -25.79 31.01 32.40
C GLN A 293 -24.41 30.34 32.37
N ILE A 294 -23.33 31.12 32.49
CA ILE A 294 -21.94 30.64 32.38
C ILE A 294 -21.33 30.48 33.78
N ARG A 295 -21.34 29.25 34.31
CA ARG A 295 -20.71 28.91 35.59
C ARG A 295 -19.19 28.85 35.51
N ASP A 296 -18.67 28.46 34.35
CA ASP A 296 -17.26 28.30 34.04
C ASP A 296 -17.04 28.87 32.62
N PRO A 297 -16.17 29.88 32.44
CA PRO A 297 -15.96 30.50 31.12
C PRO A 297 -15.34 29.56 30.09
N ASP A 298 -14.67 28.48 30.52
CA ASP A 298 -14.07 27.49 29.63
C ASP A 298 -15.06 26.37 29.22
N LEU A 299 -16.26 26.33 29.83
CA LEU A 299 -17.29 25.32 29.56
C LEU A 299 -18.65 25.94 29.20
N ILE A 300 -18.92 26.00 27.89
CA ILE A 300 -20.20 26.39 27.32
C ILE A 300 -20.81 25.21 26.54
N TYR A 301 -22.14 25.10 26.56
CA TYR A 301 -22.86 23.92 26.10
C TYR A 301 -23.70 24.21 24.85
N PRO A 302 -23.74 23.29 23.86
CA PRO A 302 -24.61 23.42 22.70
C PRO A 302 -26.08 23.68 23.09
N GLY A 303 -26.73 24.60 22.39
CA GLY A 303 -28.10 25.05 22.66
C GLY A 303 -28.24 26.19 23.67
N GLN A 304 -27.18 26.60 24.38
CA GLN A 304 -27.24 27.81 25.22
C GLN A 304 -27.41 29.07 24.34
N ILE A 305 -28.16 30.05 24.85
CA ILE A 305 -28.44 31.32 24.14
C ILE A 305 -27.75 32.46 24.90
N PHE A 306 -26.71 33.04 24.31
CA PHE A 306 -25.96 34.15 24.90
C PHE A 306 -26.35 35.48 24.27
N THR A 307 -26.60 36.47 25.13
CA THR A 307 -26.70 37.88 24.77
C THR A 307 -25.33 38.39 24.33
N LEU A 308 -25.28 39.05 23.17
CA LEU A 308 -24.12 39.75 22.65
C LEU A 308 -24.39 41.26 22.71
N PRO A 309 -23.78 41.99 23.67
CA PRO A 309 -23.81 43.45 23.71
C PRO A 309 -23.35 44.11 22.39
N ALA A 310 -23.52 45.42 22.27
CA ALA A 310 -22.79 46.18 21.25
C ALA A 310 -21.32 46.33 21.68
N ALA A 311 -20.40 46.39 20.71
CA ALA A 311 -19.07 46.95 21.00
C ALA A 311 -19.23 48.43 21.35
N ASN A 312 -18.59 48.86 22.45
CA ASN A 312 -18.41 50.27 22.80
C ASN A 312 -17.22 50.87 22.02
#